data_AF-A0A8S3EEV5-F1
#
_entry.id   AF-A0A8S3EEV5-F1
#
_cell.length_a   1.000
_cell.length_b   1.000
_cell.length_c   1.000
_cell.angle_alpha   90.00
_cell.angle_beta   90.00
_cell.angle_gamma   90.00
#
_symmetry.space_group_name_H-M   'P 1'
#
loop_
_entity.id
_entity.type
_entity.pdbx_description
1 polymer ?
#
loop_
_entity_poly.entity_id
_entity_poly.type
_entity_poly.pdbx_seq_one_letter_code
_entity_poly.pdbx_strand_id
1 'polypeptide(L)' 'GEHLRCAGYAVYGSACMLVLATREGVNGFTLDPSIGEFILTSPNMRMPEMGAKGSQ' A
#
# COMPACT_ATOMS: atom_id res chain seq x y z
N GLY A 1 -20.35 -1.30 0.69
CA GLY A 1 -19.00 -1.35 1.28
C GLY A 1 -18.97 -1.88 2.70
N GLU A 2 -20.02 -1.69 3.52
CA GLU A 2 -19.97 -1.97 4.97
C GLU A 2 -19.70 -3.43 5.39
N HIS A 3 -19.93 -4.42 4.51
CA HIS A 3 -19.60 -5.82 4.80
C HIS A 3 -18.20 -6.25 4.35
N LEU A 4 -17.42 -5.36 3.72
CA LEU A 4 -16.05 -5.68 3.31
C LEU A 4 -15.17 -5.86 4.56
N ARG A 5 -14.54 -7.03 4.68
CA ARG A 5 -13.58 -7.33 5.75
C ARG A 5 -12.19 -6.76 5.43
N CYS A 6 -11.88 -6.65 4.14
CA CYS A 6 -10.70 -6.00 3.59
C CYS A 6 -11.00 -5.49 2.17
N ALA A 7 -10.16 -4.57 1.68
CA ALA A 7 -10.14 -4.12 0.30
C ALA A 7 -8.69 -3.82 -0.09
N GLY A 8 -8.39 -3.75 -1.38
CA GLY A 8 -7.02 -3.47 -1.82
C GLY A 8 -6.89 -3.32 -3.33
N TYR A 9 -5.71 -2.92 -3.77
CA TYR A 9 -5.36 -2.81 -5.17
C TYR A 9 -3.89 -3.18 -5.40
N ALA A 10 -3.59 -3.62 -6.61
CA ALA A 10 -2.23 -3.83 -7.07
C ALA A 10 -1.85 -2.78 -8.12
N VAL A 11 -0.61 -2.32 -8.07
CA VAL A 11 -0.04 -1.39 -9.05
C VAL A 11 1.14 -2.07 -9.72
N TYR A 12 1.11 -2.12 -11.05
CA TYR A 12 2.18 -2.67 -11.88
C TYR A 12 2.91 -1.49 -12.56
N GLY A 13 3.87 -0.91 -11.83
CA GLY A 13 4.73 0.16 -12.32
C GLY A 13 6.16 -0.33 -12.52
N SER A 14 7.15 0.53 -12.24
CA SER A 14 8.56 0.12 -12.16
C SER A 14 8.82 -0.97 -11.12
N ALA A 15 7.97 -1.03 -10.09
CA ALA A 15 7.84 -2.15 -9.15
C ALA A 15 6.37 -2.61 -9.10
N CYS A 16 6.17 -3.87 -8.75
CA CYS A 16 4.84 -4.40 -8.43
C CYS A 16 4.54 -4.14 -6.96
N MET A 17 3.46 -3.42 -6.67
CA MET A 17 3.01 -3.11 -5.31
C MET A 17 1.61 -3.63 -5.05
N LEU A 18 1.39 -4.13 -3.84
CA LEU A 18 0.09 -4.52 -3.33
C LEU A 18 -0.26 -3.62 -2.13
N VAL A 19 -1.42 -2.96 -2.18
CA VAL A 19 -1.93 -2.15 -1.07
C VAL A 19 -3.17 -2.83 -0.51
N LEU A 20 -3.15 -3.11 0.79
CA LEU A 20 -4.24 -3.78 1.50
C LEU A 20 -4.76 -2.91 2.64
N ALA A 21 -6.07 -2.69 2.65
CA ALA A 21 -6.82 -2.02 3.69
C ALA A 21 -7.62 -3.06 4.49
N THR A 22 -7.42 -3.07 5.81
CA THR A 22 -8.18 -3.88 6.77
C THR A 22 -8.75 -2.97 7.85
N ARG A 23 -9.37 -3.55 8.89
CA ARG A 23 -9.79 -2.81 10.08
C ARG A 23 -8.62 -2.19 10.86
N GLU A 24 -7.41 -2.69 10.68
CA GLU A 24 -6.23 -2.25 11.44
C GLU A 24 -5.46 -1.13 10.74
N GLY A 25 -5.77 -0.86 9.46
CA GLY A 25 -5.14 0.21 8.69
C GLY A 25 -4.89 -0.18 7.25
N VAL A 26 -4.05 0.61 6.58
CA VAL A 26 -3.64 0.42 5.20
C VAL A 26 -2.15 0.10 5.18
N ASN A 27 -1.76 -0.97 4.51
CA ASN A 27 -0.38 -1.40 4.38
C ASN A 27 0.00 -1.60 2.91
N GLY A 28 1.18 -1.10 2.55
CA GLY A 28 1.78 -1.26 1.23
C GLY A 28 2.90 -2.28 1.24
N PHE A 29 2.86 -3.20 0.27
CA PHE A 29 3.84 -4.23 0.05
C PHE A 29 4.44 -4.10 -1.33
N THR A 30 5.73 -4.42 -1.47
CA THR A 30 6.42 -4.46 -2.76
C THR A 30 6.83 -5.90 -3.05
N LEU A 31 6.60 -6.37 -4.27
CA LEU A 31 7.05 -7.69 -4.72
C LEU A 31 8.57 -7.69 -4.88
N ASP A 32 9.25 -8.61 -4.19
CA ASP A 32 10.59 -9.02 -4.52
C ASP A 32 10.52 -10.17 -5.56
N PRO A 33 10.89 -9.91 -6.83
CA PRO A 33 10.77 -10.91 -7.88
C PRO A 33 11.82 -12.03 -7.76
N SER A 34 12.88 -11.84 -6.97
CA SER A 34 13.95 -12.85 -6.81
C SER A 34 13.49 -14.05 -5.97
N ILE A 35 12.59 -13.80 -5.00
CA ILE A 35 12.02 -14.81 -4.11
C ILE A 35 10.52 -15.03 -4.33
N GLY A 36 9.85 -14.10 -5.04
CA GLY A 36 8.42 -14.19 -5.35
C GLY A 36 7.51 -13.76 -4.19
N GLU A 37 7.99 -12.93 -3.27
CA GLU A 37 7.27 -12.54 -2.05
C GLU A 37 6.93 -11.05 -2.00
N PHE A 38 5.78 -10.71 -1.43
CA PHE A 38 5.38 -9.34 -1.13
C PHE A 38 5.91 -8.92 0.24
N ILE A 39 6.88 -8.00 0.26
CA ILE A 39 7.53 -7.51 1.46
C ILE A 39 6.84 -6.23 1.94
N LEU A 40 6.59 -6.11 3.24
CA LEU A 40 6.00 -4.89 3.84
C LEU A 40 7.01 -3.74 3.73
N THR A 41 6.71 -2.76 2.88
CA THR A 41 7.57 -1.61 2.62
C THR A 41 6.98 -0.29 3.11
N SER A 42 5.66 -0.23 3.31
CA SER A 42 4.96 0.98 3.77
C SER A 42 3.90 0.63 4.80
N PRO A 43 4.26 0.53 6.10
CA PRO A 43 3.33 0.22 7.16
C PRO A 43 2.42 1.41 7.49
N ASN A 44 1.16 1.13 7.85
CA ASN A 44 0.20 2.11 8.39
C ASN A 44 0.08 3.40 7.54
N MET A 45 -0.02 3.25 6.22
CA MET A 45 -0.16 4.37 5.28
C MET A 45 -1.34 5.28 5.65
N ARG A 46 -1.11 6.59 5.63
CA ARG A 46 -2.12 7.63 5.82
C ARG A 46 -2.01 8.66 4.71
N MET A 47 -3.15 9.18 4.29
CA MET A 47 -3.17 10.34 3.41
C MET A 47 -2.71 11.57 4.20
N PRO A 48 -1.81 12.40 3.65
CA PRO A 48 -1.42 13.64 4.30
C PRO A 48 -2.60 14.61 4.36
N GLU A 49 -2.69 15.38 5.45
CA GLU A 49 -3.81 16.32 5.71
C GLU A 49 -3.90 17.45 4.68
N MET A 50 -2.74 17.84 4.12
CA MET A 50 -2.64 18.78 3.01
C MET A 50 -1.72 18.16 1.97
N GLY A 51 -2.05 18.33 0.69
CA GLY A 51 -1.19 17.87 -0.40
C GLY A 51 0.23 18.35 -0.14
N ALA A 52 1.18 17.41 -0.08
CA ALA A 52 2.57 17.73 0.20
C ALA A 52 3.04 18.73 -0.85
N LYS A 53 3.14 20.01 -0.46
CA LYS A 53 3.96 20.95 -1.21
C LYS A 53 5.36 20.37 -1.10
N GLY A 54 5.90 19.92 -2.23
CA GLY A 54 7.24 19.33 -2.28
C GLY A 54 8.21 20.21 -1.49
N SER A 55 9.04 19.56 -0.67
CA SER A 55 10.24 20.18 -0.14
C SER A 55 10.99 20.83 -1.33
N GLN A 56 11.02 22.17 -1.34
CA GLN A 56 12.20 22.85 -1.88
C GLN A 56 13.40 22.55 -1.00
#